data_AF-A0A7A6RT73-F1
#
_entry.id   AF-A0A7A6RT73-F1
#
_cell.length_a   1.000
_cell.length_b   1.000
_cell.length_c   1.000
_cell.angle_alpha   90.00
_cell.angle_beta   90.00
_cell.angle_gamma   90.00
#
_symmetry.space_group_name_H-M   'P 1'
#
loop_
_entity.id
_entity.type
_entity.pdbx_description
1 polymer ?
#
loop_
_entity_poly.entity_id
_entity_poly.type
_entity_poly.pdbx_seq_one_letter_code
_entity_poly.pdbx_strand_id
1 'polypeptide(L)' 'NNQKKERFTVYGGNGCWQTWSYAVCPSGSTLVSGGYRLSRWVDDGYNSPDGSYPDYANNRWIATGSGSLSCFQAVAICEK' A
#
# COMPACT_ATOMS: atom_id res chain seq x y z
N ASN A 1 19.86 -12.02 23.35
CA ASN A 1 19.68 -12.49 21.97
C ASN A 1 19.00 -11.42 21.14
N ASN A 2 19.76 -10.60 20.41
CA ASN A 2 19.21 -9.63 19.48
C ASN A 2 19.00 -10.32 18.13
N GLN A 3 17.84 -10.96 17.95
CA GLN A 3 17.43 -11.34 16.60
C GLN A 3 17.24 -10.04 15.81
N LYS A 4 18.01 -9.90 14.72
CA LYS A 4 17.96 -8.74 13.84
C LYS A 4 16.62 -8.78 13.13
N LYS A 5 15.76 -7.81 13.42
CA LYS A 5 14.44 -7.72 12.77
C LYS A 5 14.63 -7.52 11.27
N GLU A 6 14.06 -8.41 10.47
CA GLU A 6 14.18 -8.37 9.01
C GLU A 6 13.00 -7.58 8.45
N ARG A 7 13.29 -6.52 7.68
CA ARG A 7 12.28 -5.72 7.00
C ARG A 7 12.22 -6.06 5.53
N PHE A 8 11.01 -6.18 5.00
CA PHE A 8 10.76 -6.45 3.60
C PHE A 8 9.50 -5.72 3.11
N THR A 9 9.43 -5.49 1.80
CA THR A 9 8.35 -4.75 1.17
C THR A 9 7.34 -5.70 0.54
N VAL A 10 6.06 -5.46 0.77
CA VAL A 10 4.94 -6.12 0.09
C VAL A 10 4.19 -5.10 -0.76
N TYR A 11 3.86 -5.48 -1.99
CA TYR A 11 3.12 -4.63 -2.92
C TYR A 11 1.70 -5.18 -3.10
N GLY A 12 0.72 -4.28 -3.09
CA GLY A 12 -0.66 -4.59 -3.46
C GLY A 12 -0.86 -4.63 -4.98
N GLY A 13 -2.03 -5.12 -5.39
CA GLY A 13 -2.50 -4.98 -6.78
C GLY A 13 -2.81 -3.52 -7.16
N ASN A 14 -3.09 -3.26 -8.43
CA ASN A 14 -3.50 -1.91 -8.85
C ASN A 14 -4.94 -1.62 -8.42
N GLY A 15 -5.15 -0.54 -7.66
CA GLY A 15 -6.43 0.13 -7.49
C GLY A 15 -6.49 1.29 -8.48
N CYS A 16 -7.44 1.28 -9.41
CA CYS A 16 -7.60 2.31 -10.44
C CYS A 16 -8.90 3.06 -10.23
N TRP A 17 -8.95 4.32 -10.65
CA TRP A 17 -10.17 5.14 -10.51
C TRP A 17 -10.55 5.36 -9.05
N GLN A 18 -11.66 4.77 -8.60
CA GLN A 18 -12.12 4.80 -7.22
C GLN A 18 -11.85 3.49 -6.47
N THR A 19 -11.19 2.50 -7.10
CA THR A 19 -10.94 1.21 -6.43
C THR A 19 -9.72 1.27 -5.52
N TRP A 20 -9.77 0.51 -4.43
CA TRP A 20 -8.72 0.50 -3.41
C TRP A 20 -7.67 -0.57 -3.72
N SER A 21 -6.45 -0.32 -3.29
CA SER A 21 -5.35 -1.28 -3.28
C SER A 21 -4.99 -1.64 -1.84
N TYR A 22 -4.62 -2.91 -1.64
CA TYR A 22 -4.28 -3.48 -0.34
C TYR A 22 -2.94 -4.20 -0.43
N ALA A 23 -2.01 -3.87 0.47
CA ALA A 23 -0.74 -4.58 0.64
C ALA A 23 -0.72 -5.23 2.02
N VAL A 24 -0.89 -6.55 2.07
CA VAL A 24 -1.06 -7.31 3.33
C VAL A 24 0.26 -7.96 3.72
N CYS A 25 0.75 -7.68 4.93
CA CYS A 25 1.91 -8.38 5.47
C CYS A 25 1.55 -9.85 5.74
N PRO A 26 2.38 -10.81 5.28
CA PRO A 26 2.08 -12.23 5.42
C PRO A 26 2.08 -12.66 6.89
N SER A 27 1.43 -13.79 7.17
CA SER A 27 1.43 -14.41 8.50
C SER A 27 2.85 -14.59 9.03
N GLY A 28 3.05 -14.33 10.33
CA GLY A 28 4.37 -14.34 10.96
C GLY A 28 5.18 -13.06 10.74
N SER A 29 4.59 -12.01 10.18
CA SER A 29 5.20 -10.66 10.11
C SER A 29 4.18 -9.59 10.51
N THR A 30 4.69 -8.41 10.86
CA THR A 30 3.86 -7.28 11.29
C THR A 30 4.07 -6.07 10.38
N LEU A 31 2.98 -5.36 10.08
CA LEU A 31 3.04 -4.06 9.42
C LEU A 31 3.70 -3.04 10.34
N VAL A 32 4.79 -2.42 9.86
CA VAL A 32 5.50 -1.36 10.61
C VAL A 32 5.41 0.00 9.94
N SER A 33 5.22 0.06 8.63
CA SER A 33 5.05 1.29 7.86
C SER A 33 4.46 0.96 6.47
N GLY A 34 4.24 1.97 5.64
CA GLY A 34 3.80 1.80 4.27
C GLY A 34 3.60 3.10 3.53
N GLY A 35 2.95 3.00 2.38
CA GLY A 35 2.63 4.12 1.51
C GLY A 35 1.94 3.66 0.23
N TYR A 36 2.06 4.45 -0.83
CA TYR A 36 1.54 4.09 -2.13
C TYR A 36 2.59 4.32 -3.22
N ARG A 37 2.38 3.66 -4.35
CA ARG A 37 3.08 3.89 -5.61
C ARG A 37 2.06 4.25 -6.68
N LEU A 38 2.26 5.36 -7.37
CA LEU A 38 1.55 5.68 -8.61
C LEU A 38 2.01 4.70 -9.70
N SER A 39 1.16 3.77 -10.10
CA SER A 39 1.49 2.70 -11.05
C SER A 39 1.02 2.99 -12.46
N ARG A 40 0.03 3.89 -12.61
CA ARG A 40 -0.41 4.44 -13.88
C ARG A 40 -0.91 5.86 -13.67
N TRP A 41 -0.56 6.75 -14.59
CA TRP A 41 -1.05 8.12 -14.65
C TRP A 41 -1.44 8.42 -16.09
N VAL A 42 -2.59 9.05 -16.29
CA VAL A 42 -3.13 9.41 -17.60
C VAL A 42 -3.66 10.84 -17.51
N ASP A 43 -3.29 11.65 -18.51
CA ASP A 43 -3.75 13.03 -18.73
C ASP A 43 -3.78 13.89 -17.45
N ASP A 44 -4.91 14.56 -17.21
CA ASP A 44 -5.17 15.43 -16.07
C ASP A 44 -5.56 14.67 -14.79
N GLY A 45 -5.24 13.37 -14.72
CA GLY A 45 -5.53 12.56 -13.54
C GLY A 45 -4.74 13.01 -12.31
N TYR A 46 -5.23 12.68 -11.12
CA TYR A 46 -4.52 13.01 -9.88
C TYR A 46 -3.34 12.07 -9.66
N ASN A 47 -2.22 12.61 -9.20
CA ASN A 47 -1.00 11.85 -8.92
C ASN A 47 -0.91 11.32 -7.48
N SER A 48 -1.95 11.56 -6.67
CA SER A 48 -2.11 11.01 -5.32
C SER A 48 -3.47 10.33 -5.17
N PRO A 49 -3.57 9.27 -4.36
CA PRO A 49 -4.84 8.74 -3.91
C PRO A 49 -5.52 9.72 -2.94
N ASP A 50 -6.83 9.58 -2.75
CA ASP A 50 -7.56 10.35 -1.73
C ASP A 50 -7.11 9.98 -0.29
N GLY A 51 -6.56 8.78 -0.11
CA GLY A 51 -6.07 8.29 1.17
C GLY A 51 -4.95 7.25 1.03
N SER A 52 -4.01 7.30 1.97
CA SER A 52 -2.97 6.29 2.15
C SER A 52 -2.68 6.12 3.63
N TYR A 53 -3.01 4.96 4.22
CA TYR A 53 -3.00 4.78 5.67
C TYR A 53 -2.86 3.31 6.09
N PRO A 54 -2.42 3.04 7.32
CA PRO A 54 -2.33 1.69 7.85
C PRO A 54 -3.70 1.17 8.32
N ASP A 55 -3.96 -0.11 8.08
CA ASP A 55 -5.03 -0.90 8.68
C ASP A 55 -4.39 -2.02 9.51
N TYR A 56 -4.02 -1.67 10.75
CA TYR A 56 -3.33 -2.57 11.67
C TYR A 56 -4.16 -3.79 12.07
N ALA A 57 -5.49 -3.65 12.13
CA ALA A 57 -6.39 -4.75 12.44
C ALA A 57 -6.32 -5.88 11.40
N ASN A 58 -6.00 -5.54 10.15
CA ASN A 58 -5.86 -6.48 9.05
C ASN A 58 -4.40 -6.63 8.55
N ASN A 59 -3.43 -6.15 9.33
CA ASN A 59 -2.00 -6.25 9.05
C ASN A 59 -1.62 -5.75 7.63
N ARG A 60 -2.20 -4.62 7.19
CA ARG A 60 -2.06 -4.16 5.80
C ARG A 60 -1.96 -2.64 5.65
N TRP A 61 -1.36 -2.20 4.56
CA TRP A 61 -1.46 -0.81 4.10
C TRP A 61 -2.56 -0.67 3.05
N ILE A 62 -3.28 0.44 3.09
CA ILE A 62 -4.35 0.77 2.14
C ILE A 62 -3.95 2.01 1.35
N ALA A 63 -4.14 1.95 0.02
CA ALA A 63 -4.15 3.11 -0.85
C ALA A 63 -5.51 3.16 -1.54
N THR A 64 -6.24 4.26 -1.40
CA THR A 64 -7.55 4.41 -2.05
C THR A 64 -7.38 4.78 -3.53
N GLY A 65 -8.49 4.87 -4.25
CA GLY A 65 -8.51 5.57 -5.54
C GLY A 65 -8.41 7.09 -5.35
N SER A 66 -8.42 7.81 -6.47
CA SER A 66 -8.52 9.28 -6.52
C SER A 66 -9.70 9.78 -7.36
N GLY A 67 -10.53 8.87 -7.88
CA GLY A 67 -11.63 9.23 -8.78
C GLY A 67 -11.20 9.65 -10.19
N SER A 68 -9.90 9.59 -10.50
CA SER A 68 -9.33 9.94 -11.81
C SER A 68 -8.80 8.73 -12.58
N LEU A 69 -8.34 8.91 -13.81
CA LEU A 69 -7.76 7.84 -14.67
C LEU A 69 -6.45 7.21 -14.14
N SER A 70 -6.01 7.56 -12.92
CA SER A 70 -4.79 7.04 -12.29
C SER A 70 -5.00 5.69 -11.60
N CYS A 71 -3.91 4.95 -11.43
CA CYS A 71 -3.86 3.74 -10.62
C CYS A 71 -2.77 3.83 -9.55
N PHE A 72 -3.08 3.31 -8.36
CA PHE A 72 -2.19 3.27 -7.22
C PHE A 72 -2.03 1.83 -6.71
N GLN A 73 -0.82 1.49 -6.27
CA GLN A 73 -0.55 0.29 -5.50
C GLN A 73 -0.26 0.68 -4.05
N ALA A 74 -0.92 0.03 -3.11
CA ALA A 74 -0.50 0.06 -1.72
C ALA A 74 0.87 -0.61 -1.58
N VAL A 75 1.67 -0.08 -0.66
CA VAL A 75 2.99 -0.61 -0.30
C VAL A 75 3.01 -0.80 1.21
N ALA A 76 3.30 -2.00 1.67
CA ALA A 76 3.47 -2.31 3.08
C ALA A 76 4.95 -2.62 3.36
N ILE A 77 5.47 -2.06 4.44
CA ILE A 77 6.76 -2.45 5.01
C ILE A 77 6.46 -3.36 6.20
N CYS A 78 6.91 -4.60 6.07
CA CYS A 78 6.66 -5.68 7.02
C CYS A 78 7.94 -6.04 7.76
N GLU A 79 7.81 -6.49 9.01
CA GLU A 79 8.91 -6.89 9.88
C GLU A 79 8.66 -8.30 10.44
N LYS A 80 9.64 -9.20 10.31
CA LYS A 80 9.69 -10.53 10.96
C LYS A 80 10.46 -10.46 12.28
#